data_AF-A0A3N5HWK0-F1
#
_entry.id   AF-A0A3N5HWK0-F1
#
_cell.length_a   1.000
_cell.length_b   1.000
_cell.length_c   1.000
_cell.angle_alpha   90.00
_cell.angle_beta   90.00
_cell.angle_gamma   90.00
#
_symmetry.space_group_name_H-M   'P 1'
#
loop_
_entity.id
_entity.type
_entity.pdbx_description
1 polymer ?
#
loop_
_entity_poly.entity_id
_entity_poly.type
_entity_poly.pdbx_seq_one_letter_code
_entity_poly.pdbx_strand_id
1 'polypeptide(L)'
;MSVAYAFLSRVYCAGSRIRKLGNPNVRKSSSLKNKGERPHPARTNHTTASVQDYLAAIYDLAGSGRPVIGARLAKHMGISAPAVTESIQRMGRGGYVRMGRGKELMLTPKGRQIAEVMARRHRLLERWLTDTLGLNWTDAHEEAHRLEHALSPRVEDKLAEMLGMPSTCPHGNPIPGMARPAVRFEPFPLAQAREGAAVVVERITEEAEADKNLLEYLWRHNVRPGRRLKITEVAPWAGTITASGDGQSITLGLPAAGKIWVYLPKDS
;
A
#
# COMPACT_ATOMS: atom_id res chain seq x y z
N MET A 1 18.83 41.44 -9.62
CA MET A 1 18.97 42.04 -8.28
C MET A 1 18.90 40.88 -7.28
N SER A 2 19.96 40.09 -7.07
CA SER A 2 21.21 40.34 -6.32
C SER A 2 21.00 40.89 -4.90
N VAL A 3 21.80 40.35 -3.98
CA VAL A 3 22.09 40.75 -2.58
C VAL A 3 21.25 40.04 -1.50
N ALA A 4 21.77 39.42 -0.44
CA ALA A 4 23.09 38.87 -0.11
C ALA A 4 22.99 38.11 1.23
N TYR A 5 23.90 37.14 1.38
CA TYR A 5 24.33 36.47 2.60
C TYR A 5 25.09 37.43 3.55
N ALA A 6 24.88 37.31 4.86
CA ALA A 6 25.72 37.80 5.98
C ALA A 6 25.00 37.45 7.31
N PHE A 7 25.58 37.02 8.43
CA PHE A 7 26.95 37.03 8.94
C PHE A 7 27.07 36.06 10.14
N LEU A 8 28.29 35.61 10.41
CA LEU A 8 28.73 34.70 11.46
C LEU A 8 28.88 35.36 12.86
N SER A 9 28.96 34.48 13.87
CA SER A 9 29.72 34.56 15.12
C SER A 9 29.03 35.06 16.40
N ARG A 10 28.90 34.15 17.37
CA ARG A 10 29.65 34.28 18.64
C ARG A 10 29.74 32.97 19.43
N VAL A 11 30.98 32.54 19.62
CA VAL A 11 31.45 31.57 20.62
C VAL A 11 31.44 32.24 22.00
N TYR A 12 30.97 31.54 23.03
CA TYR A 12 31.44 31.77 24.39
C TYR A 12 31.74 30.43 25.07
N CYS A 13 32.97 30.34 25.56
CA CYS A 13 33.58 29.23 26.26
C CYS A 13 33.57 29.57 27.76
N ALA A 14 33.15 28.65 28.63
CA ALA A 14 33.43 28.72 30.05
C ALA A 14 33.60 27.30 30.59
N GLY A 15 34.87 26.94 30.87
CA GLY A 15 35.23 25.72 31.57
C GLY A 15 35.38 25.96 33.07
N SER A 16 35.22 24.90 33.86
CA SER A 16 35.80 24.82 35.21
C SER A 16 36.05 23.36 35.60
N ARG A 17 37.25 23.16 36.15
CA ARG A 17 37.96 21.90 36.43
C ARG A 17 37.62 21.28 37.79
N ILE A 18 37.65 19.94 37.80
CA ILE A 18 38.32 19.00 38.75
C ILE A 18 37.95 19.08 40.25
N ARG A 19 37.50 17.93 40.80
CA ARG A 19 38.06 17.34 42.04
C ARG A 19 38.11 15.81 41.95
N LYS A 20 39.33 15.26 42.03
CA LYS A 20 39.62 13.87 42.40
C LYS A 20 39.69 13.80 43.93
N LEU A 21 39.03 12.82 44.53
CA LEU A 21 39.39 12.25 45.82
C LEU A 21 39.29 10.73 45.69
N GLY A 22 40.33 10.03 46.13
CA GLY A 22 40.40 8.58 46.11
C GLY A 22 40.59 8.01 47.50
N ASN A 23 40.61 6.67 47.52
CA ASN A 23 41.05 5.73 48.56
C ASN A 23 39.99 5.26 49.58
N PRO A 24 40.20 4.10 50.25
CA PRO A 24 40.33 2.73 49.72
C PRO A 24 39.37 1.76 50.45
N ASN A 25 38.92 0.69 49.78
CA ASN A 25 38.83 -0.61 50.46
C ASN A 25 38.68 -1.77 49.46
N VAL A 26 39.74 -2.57 49.38
CA VAL A 26 39.79 -3.82 48.65
C VAL A 26 39.38 -4.94 49.60
N ARG A 27 38.31 -5.67 49.28
CA ARG A 27 38.13 -7.05 49.74
C ARG A 27 37.98 -7.95 48.52
N LYS A 28 38.92 -8.88 48.41
CA LYS A 28 38.98 -9.94 47.39
C LYS A 28 37.89 -10.98 47.70
N SER A 29 37.08 -11.33 46.70
CA SER A 29 36.37 -12.62 46.69
C SER A 29 36.38 -13.22 45.28
N SER A 30 37.25 -14.22 45.12
CA SER A 30 37.11 -15.44 44.32
C SER A 30 36.30 -15.40 43.02
N SER A 31 37.06 -15.38 41.93
CA SER A 31 36.84 -16.05 40.64
C SER A 31 35.70 -17.07 40.58
N LEU A 32 34.62 -16.70 39.89
CA LEU A 32 33.83 -17.60 39.06
C LEU A 32 33.89 -17.06 37.62
N LYS A 33 34.64 -17.77 36.77
CA LYS A 33 34.75 -17.48 35.32
C LYS A 33 33.41 -17.79 34.66
N ASN A 34 32.53 -16.79 34.55
CA ASN A 34 31.40 -16.85 33.62
C ASN A 34 31.94 -16.60 32.21
N LYS A 35 32.16 -17.68 31.45
CA LYS A 35 32.44 -17.58 30.01
C LYS A 35 31.25 -16.91 29.35
N GLY A 36 31.52 -15.82 28.65
CA GLY A 36 30.50 -14.99 28.02
C GLY A 36 29.70 -15.77 26.98
N GLU A 37 28.46 -16.08 27.32
CA GLU A 37 27.40 -16.16 26.34
C GLU A 37 27.00 -14.72 26.01
N ARG A 38 27.39 -14.26 24.82
CA ARG A 38 26.77 -13.06 24.25
C ARG A 38 25.28 -13.39 24.16
N PRO A 39 24.36 -12.52 24.62
CA PRO A 39 22.95 -12.73 24.38
C PRO A 39 22.77 -12.85 22.87
N HIS A 40 22.39 -14.04 22.42
CA HIS A 40 21.98 -14.26 21.05
C HIS A 40 20.80 -13.30 20.84
N PRO A 41 20.83 -12.35 19.90
CA PRO A 41 19.68 -11.49 19.66
C PRO A 41 18.52 -12.45 19.38
N ALA A 42 17.48 -12.38 20.20
CA ALA A 42 16.22 -13.06 19.93
C ALA A 42 15.94 -12.85 18.45
N ARG A 43 15.82 -13.93 17.67
CA ARG A 43 15.53 -13.85 16.25
C ARG A 43 14.26 -13.01 16.12
N THR A 44 14.42 -11.73 15.82
CA THR A 44 13.33 -10.87 15.38
C THR A 44 12.81 -11.60 14.15
N ASN A 45 11.63 -12.21 14.26
CA ASN A 45 10.98 -12.93 13.18
C ASN A 45 10.64 -11.92 12.08
N HIS A 46 11.65 -11.50 11.32
CA HIS A 46 11.46 -10.74 10.10
C HIS A 46 10.89 -11.73 9.10
N THR A 47 9.58 -11.61 8.89
CA THR A 47 8.90 -12.21 7.76
C THR A 47 9.61 -11.76 6.48
N THR A 48 9.90 -12.70 5.58
CA THR A 48 10.62 -12.38 4.34
C THR A 48 9.77 -11.47 3.43
N ALA A 49 10.42 -10.69 2.56
CA ALA A 49 9.73 -9.85 1.57
C ALA A 49 8.70 -10.66 0.76
N SER A 50 9.09 -11.85 0.28
CA SER A 50 8.15 -12.73 -0.42
C SER A 50 6.90 -13.06 0.40
N VAL A 51 7.02 -13.40 1.70
CA VAL A 51 5.82 -13.66 2.52
C VAL A 51 5.01 -12.38 2.71
N GLN A 52 5.65 -11.22 2.84
CA GLN A 52 4.97 -9.93 2.90
C GLN A 52 4.17 -9.67 1.61
N ASP A 53 4.73 -9.91 0.43
CA ASP A 53 4.05 -9.77 -0.88
C ASP A 53 2.80 -10.64 -0.95
N TYR A 54 2.91 -11.91 -0.57
CA TYR A 54 1.77 -12.82 -0.55
C TYR A 54 0.66 -12.32 0.40
N LEU A 55 1.02 -11.82 1.58
CA LEU A 55 0.05 -11.33 2.55
C LEU A 55 -0.64 -10.05 2.06
N ALA A 56 0.11 -9.12 1.46
CA ALA A 56 -0.42 -7.92 0.82
C ALA A 56 -1.38 -8.28 -0.32
N ALA A 57 -0.95 -9.14 -1.24
CA ALA A 57 -1.78 -9.63 -2.35
C ALA A 57 -3.10 -10.27 -1.88
N ILE A 58 -3.07 -11.09 -0.80
CA ILE A 58 -4.29 -11.68 -0.24
C ILE A 58 -5.21 -10.59 0.34
N TYR A 59 -4.63 -9.61 1.04
CA TYR A 59 -5.37 -8.50 1.63
C TYR A 59 -6.08 -7.66 0.55
N ASP A 60 -5.37 -7.32 -0.52
CA ASP A 60 -5.92 -6.53 -1.62
C ASP A 60 -6.99 -7.29 -2.40
N LEU A 61 -6.77 -8.58 -2.69
CA LEU A 61 -7.78 -9.42 -3.35
C LEU A 61 -9.04 -9.61 -2.51
N ALA A 62 -8.94 -9.60 -1.18
CA ALA A 62 -10.09 -9.67 -0.29
C ALA A 62 -10.95 -8.39 -0.33
N GLY A 63 -10.36 -7.25 -0.68
CA GLY A 63 -11.04 -5.96 -0.80
C GLY A 63 -12.08 -5.87 -1.92
N SER A 64 -12.09 -6.80 -2.88
CA SER A 64 -13.11 -6.84 -3.94
C SER A 64 -14.43 -7.50 -3.52
N GLY A 65 -14.51 -8.04 -2.30
CA GLY A 65 -15.69 -8.77 -1.80
C GLY A 65 -15.84 -10.19 -2.38
N ARG A 66 -14.94 -10.62 -3.28
CA ARG A 66 -14.91 -11.97 -3.84
C ARG A 66 -13.97 -12.87 -3.05
N PRO A 67 -14.27 -14.17 -2.91
CA PRO A 67 -13.36 -15.11 -2.27
C PRO A 67 -11.96 -15.06 -2.88
N VAL A 68 -10.94 -15.11 -2.03
CA VAL A 68 -9.54 -15.24 -2.45
C VAL A 68 -9.24 -16.74 -2.56
N ILE A 69 -8.86 -17.19 -3.75
CA ILE A 69 -8.49 -18.59 -4.01
C ILE A 69 -7.11 -18.65 -4.66
N GLY A 70 -6.42 -19.79 -4.53
CA GLY A 70 -5.06 -19.96 -5.05
C GLY A 70 -4.90 -19.59 -6.53
N ALA A 71 -5.89 -19.91 -7.37
CA ALA A 71 -5.86 -19.54 -8.80
C ALA A 71 -5.93 -18.02 -9.03
N ARG A 72 -6.73 -17.29 -8.25
CA ARG A 72 -6.85 -15.84 -8.34
C ARG A 72 -5.58 -15.17 -7.82
N LEU A 73 -5.00 -15.70 -6.75
CA LEU A 73 -3.72 -15.24 -6.21
C LEU A 73 -2.57 -15.45 -7.20
N ALA A 74 -2.48 -16.63 -7.83
CA ALA A 74 -1.49 -16.93 -8.86
C ALA A 74 -1.58 -15.96 -10.04
N LYS A 75 -2.80 -15.69 -10.53
CA LYS A 75 -3.03 -14.73 -11.59
C LYS A 75 -2.60 -13.32 -11.19
N HIS A 76 -2.97 -12.87 -9.99
CA HIS A 76 -2.65 -11.54 -9.50
C HIS A 76 -1.14 -11.34 -9.30
N MET A 77 -0.44 -12.34 -8.77
CA MET A 77 1.00 -12.28 -8.54
C MET A 77 1.86 -12.62 -9.78
N GLY A 78 1.25 -13.04 -10.90
CA GLY A 78 1.98 -13.40 -12.12
C GLY A 78 2.89 -14.63 -11.99
N ILE A 79 2.55 -15.57 -11.08
CA ILE A 79 3.36 -16.76 -10.79
C ILE A 79 2.55 -18.06 -10.94
N SER A 80 3.25 -19.19 -11.02
CA SER A 80 2.62 -20.49 -11.29
C SER A 80 1.76 -20.99 -10.12
N ALA A 81 0.66 -21.69 -10.43
CA ALA A 81 -0.23 -22.26 -9.43
C ALA A 81 0.48 -23.25 -8.45
N PRO A 82 1.45 -24.08 -8.89
CA PRO A 82 2.25 -24.90 -7.97
C PRO A 82 3.06 -24.05 -6.98
N ALA A 83 3.72 -22.98 -7.44
CA ALA A 83 4.52 -22.10 -6.57
C ALA A 83 3.66 -21.39 -5.51
N VAL A 84 2.46 -20.96 -5.90
CA VAL A 84 1.47 -20.41 -4.95
C VAL A 84 1.03 -21.45 -3.94
N THR A 85 0.75 -22.67 -4.38
CA THR A 85 0.30 -23.75 -3.49
C THR A 85 1.36 -24.07 -2.44
N GLU A 86 2.63 -24.19 -2.83
CA GLU A 86 3.74 -24.42 -1.91
C GLU A 86 3.87 -23.26 -0.90
N SER A 87 3.77 -22.02 -1.37
CA SER A 87 3.87 -20.83 -0.53
C SER A 87 2.71 -20.70 0.45
N ILE A 88 1.47 -21.00 0.04
CA ILE A 88 0.30 -21.06 0.92
C ILE A 88 0.51 -22.11 2.01
N GLN A 89 0.98 -23.32 1.68
CA GLN A 89 1.24 -24.36 2.68
C GLN A 89 2.30 -23.92 3.68
N ARG A 90 3.38 -23.28 3.22
CA ARG A 90 4.45 -22.74 4.06
C ARG A 90 3.94 -21.64 4.99
N MET A 91 3.16 -20.71 4.47
CA MET A 91 2.53 -19.63 5.26
C MET A 91 1.50 -20.17 6.26
N GLY A 92 0.79 -21.25 5.91
CA GLY A 92 -0.13 -21.96 6.79
C GLY A 92 0.59 -22.55 8.00
N ARG A 93 1.72 -23.25 7.78
CA ARG A 93 2.58 -23.74 8.87
C ARG A 93 3.16 -22.59 9.73
N GLY A 94 3.41 -21.43 9.12
CA GLY A 94 3.86 -20.21 9.81
C GLY A 94 2.76 -19.44 10.56
N GLY A 95 1.50 -19.89 10.47
CA GLY A 95 0.35 -19.29 11.13
C GLY A 95 -0.10 -17.95 10.53
N TYR A 96 0.26 -17.63 9.29
CA TYR A 96 -0.12 -16.37 8.63
C TYR A 96 -1.44 -16.45 7.85
N VAL A 97 -1.75 -17.63 7.32
CA VAL A 97 -2.97 -17.88 6.53
C VAL A 97 -3.65 -19.16 7.00
N ARG A 98 -4.93 -19.27 6.68
CA ARG A 98 -5.73 -20.49 6.84
C ARG A 98 -6.59 -20.72 5.61
N MET A 99 -6.89 -21.98 5.33
CA MET A 99 -7.82 -22.37 4.27
C MET A 99 -9.20 -22.60 4.88
N GLY A 100 -10.22 -21.93 4.35
CA GLY A 100 -11.61 -22.20 4.66
C GLY A 100 -12.12 -23.48 3.99
N ARG A 101 -13.33 -23.91 4.35
CA ARG A 101 -13.94 -25.15 3.84
C ARG A 101 -14.11 -25.12 2.31
N GLY A 102 -14.39 -23.95 1.75
CA GLY A 102 -14.54 -23.73 0.31
C GLY A 102 -13.24 -23.49 -0.47
N LYS A 103 -12.07 -23.84 0.09
CA LYS A 103 -10.73 -23.49 -0.47
C LYS A 103 -10.47 -21.99 -0.57
N GLU A 104 -11.20 -21.20 0.23
CA GLU A 104 -10.97 -19.77 0.39
C GLU A 104 -9.76 -19.52 1.29
N LEU A 105 -8.84 -18.70 0.83
CA LEU A 105 -7.64 -18.32 1.55
C LEU A 105 -7.95 -17.11 2.42
N MET A 106 -7.70 -17.24 3.72
CA MET A 106 -7.98 -16.18 4.69
C MET A 106 -6.72 -15.85 5.49
N LEU A 107 -6.48 -14.56 5.71
CA LEU A 107 -5.45 -14.10 6.63
C LEU A 107 -5.85 -14.47 8.08
N THR A 108 -4.89 -14.96 8.86
CA THR A 108 -5.03 -15.02 10.32
C THR A 108 -4.85 -13.60 10.90
N PRO A 109 -5.14 -13.36 12.19
CA PRO A 109 -4.83 -12.06 12.82
C PRO A 109 -3.36 -11.65 12.64
N LYS A 110 -2.43 -12.61 12.77
CA LYS A 110 -1.00 -12.40 12.54
C LYS A 110 -0.69 -12.00 11.10
N GLY A 111 -1.25 -12.71 10.11
CA GLY A 111 -1.04 -12.39 8.70
C GLY A 111 -1.66 -11.04 8.31
N ARG A 112 -2.85 -10.74 8.85
CA ARG A 112 -3.56 -9.47 8.62
C ARG A 112 -2.75 -8.27 9.09
N GLN A 113 -2.17 -8.33 10.30
CA GLN A 113 -1.36 -7.23 10.82
C GLN A 113 -0.19 -6.90 9.89
N ILE A 114 0.48 -7.91 9.35
CA ILE A 114 1.61 -7.70 8.42
C ILE A 114 1.10 -7.14 7.09
N ALA A 115 0.01 -7.70 6.54
CA ALA A 115 -0.57 -7.23 5.29
C ALA A 115 -1.01 -5.77 5.35
N GLU A 116 -1.63 -5.35 6.46
CA GLU A 116 -2.06 -3.97 6.68
C GLU A 116 -0.88 -3.00 6.76
N VAL A 117 0.24 -3.40 7.39
CA VAL A 117 1.47 -2.61 7.38
C VAL A 117 2.00 -2.45 5.95
N MET A 118 2.02 -3.53 5.16
CA MET A 118 2.52 -3.44 3.79
C MET A 118 1.64 -2.59 2.89
N ALA A 119 0.33 -2.82 2.91
CA ALA A 119 -0.64 -2.01 2.18
C ALA A 119 -0.58 -0.53 2.59
N ARG A 120 -0.36 -0.22 3.87
CA ARG A 120 -0.16 1.15 4.35
C ARG A 120 1.09 1.79 3.77
N ARG A 121 2.23 1.10 3.82
CA ARG A 121 3.50 1.60 3.28
C ARG A 121 3.43 1.83 1.78
N HIS A 122 2.92 0.86 1.04
CA HIS A 122 2.71 0.95 -0.40
C HIS A 122 1.90 2.19 -0.75
N ARG A 123 0.70 2.33 -0.16
CA ARG A 123 -0.24 3.42 -0.46
C ARG A 123 0.27 4.81 -0.04
N LEU A 124 1.08 4.91 1.02
CA LEU A 124 1.75 6.15 1.41
C LEU A 124 2.89 6.51 0.45
N LEU A 125 3.67 5.52 0.00
CA LEU A 125 4.71 5.72 -0.99
C LEU A 125 4.12 6.16 -2.32
N GLU A 126 3.03 5.52 -2.79
CA GLU A 126 2.31 5.97 -3.99
C GLU A 126 1.88 7.43 -3.88
N ARG A 127 1.31 7.84 -2.73
CA ARG A 127 0.95 9.24 -2.47
C ARG A 127 2.14 10.16 -2.59
N TRP A 128 3.25 9.84 -1.93
CA TRP A 128 4.44 10.67 -1.98
C TRP A 128 5.04 10.76 -3.40
N LEU A 129 5.18 9.63 -4.07
CA LEU A 129 5.73 9.53 -5.43
C LEU A 129 4.89 10.30 -6.45
N THR A 130 3.56 10.27 -6.32
CA THR A 130 2.66 11.00 -7.22
C THR A 130 2.49 12.47 -6.83
N ASP A 131 2.09 12.76 -5.59
CA ASP A 131 1.70 14.10 -5.15
C ASP A 131 2.92 15.02 -4.96
N THR A 132 4.09 14.47 -4.61
CA THR A 132 5.32 15.25 -4.35
C THR A 132 6.32 15.18 -5.49
N LEU A 133 6.59 13.99 -6.04
CA LEU A 133 7.58 13.83 -7.11
C LEU A 133 6.97 13.95 -8.52
N GLY A 134 5.65 13.88 -8.65
CA GLY A 134 4.96 14.04 -9.94
C GLY A 134 5.08 12.82 -10.86
N LEU A 135 5.40 11.64 -10.32
CA LEU A 135 5.37 10.40 -11.12
C LEU A 135 3.96 10.09 -11.59
N ASN A 136 3.86 9.49 -12.78
CA ASN A 136 2.59 8.88 -13.21
C ASN A 136 2.29 7.65 -12.32
N TRP A 137 1.03 7.19 -12.37
CA TRP A 137 0.59 6.05 -11.55
C TRP A 137 1.36 4.76 -11.78
N THR A 138 1.71 4.48 -13.04
CA THR A 138 2.46 3.27 -13.40
C THR A 138 3.84 3.24 -12.73
N ASP A 139 4.61 4.32 -12.88
CA ASP A 139 5.94 4.42 -12.32
C ASP A 139 5.90 4.51 -10.79
N ALA A 140 4.92 5.24 -10.24
CA ALA A 140 4.73 5.35 -8.79
C ALA A 140 4.40 3.99 -8.15
N HIS A 141 3.55 3.18 -8.77
CA HIS A 141 3.20 1.86 -8.27
C HIS A 141 4.42 0.92 -8.26
N GLU A 142 5.21 0.91 -9.35
CA GLU A 142 6.43 0.10 -9.42
C GLU A 142 7.48 0.53 -8.39
N GLU A 143 7.71 1.84 -8.23
CA GLU A 143 8.65 2.36 -7.24
C GLU A 143 8.17 2.13 -5.80
N ALA A 144 6.87 2.27 -5.52
CA ALA A 144 6.31 1.97 -4.21
C ALA A 144 6.58 0.51 -3.81
N HIS A 145 6.38 -0.43 -4.73
CA HIS A 145 6.65 -1.86 -4.49
C HIS A 145 8.14 -2.14 -4.19
N ARG A 146 9.07 -1.42 -4.83
CA ARG A 146 10.52 -1.55 -4.55
C ARG A 146 10.89 -1.01 -3.16
N LEU A 147 10.20 0.03 -2.69
CA LEU A 147 10.55 0.78 -1.49
C LEU A 147 9.86 0.29 -0.22
N GLU A 148 8.65 -0.30 -0.31
CA GLU A 148 7.78 -0.58 0.84
C GLU A 148 8.40 -1.50 1.89
N HIS A 149 9.21 -2.49 1.49
CA HIS A 149 9.85 -3.42 2.42
C HIS A 149 10.97 -2.76 3.23
N ALA A 150 11.58 -1.71 2.69
CA ALA A 150 12.67 -0.97 3.33
C ALA A 150 12.16 0.12 4.29
N LEU A 151 10.87 0.46 4.24
CA LEU A 151 10.32 1.52 5.07
C LEU A 151 10.31 1.08 6.55
N SER A 152 10.97 1.86 7.40
CA SER A 152 10.88 1.66 8.85
C SER A 152 9.61 2.31 9.41
N PRO A 153 9.05 1.84 10.54
CA PRO A 153 7.88 2.48 11.16
C PRO A 153 8.06 3.99 11.41
N ARG A 154 9.28 4.42 11.80
CA ARG A 154 9.59 5.83 12.04
C ARG A 154 9.48 6.67 10.76
N VAL A 155 9.94 6.14 9.63
CA VAL A 155 9.88 6.83 8.34
C VAL A 155 8.45 6.82 7.82
N GLU A 156 7.74 5.69 7.97
CA GLU A 156 6.33 5.56 7.62
C GLU A 156 5.46 6.62 8.33
N ASP A 157 5.62 6.78 9.64
CA ASP A 157 4.87 7.78 10.41
C ASP A 157 5.18 9.21 9.95
N LYS A 158 6.46 9.54 9.73
CA LYS A 158 6.87 10.86 9.22
C LYS A 158 6.39 11.12 7.81
N LEU A 159 6.34 10.09 6.96
CA LEU A 159 5.79 10.19 5.61
C LEU A 159 4.30 10.48 5.66
N ALA A 160 3.56 9.78 6.52
CA ALA A 160 2.14 10.03 6.72
C ALA A 160 1.84 11.45 7.23
N GLU A 161 2.61 11.95 8.21
CA GLU A 161 2.51 13.32 8.70
C GLU A 161 2.80 14.35 7.59
N MET A 162 3.88 14.14 6.82
CA MET A 162 4.27 15.02 5.71
C MET A 162 3.17 15.13 4.65
N LEU A 163 2.48 14.02 4.37
CA LEU A 163 1.36 13.96 3.43
C LEU A 163 0.04 14.48 4.01
N GLY A 164 0.01 14.97 5.26
CA GLY A 164 -1.19 15.50 5.90
C GLY A 164 -2.18 14.41 6.33
N MET A 165 -1.69 13.22 6.67
CA MET A 165 -2.50 12.07 7.12
C MET A 165 -3.59 11.68 6.11
N PRO A 166 -3.22 11.34 4.85
CA PRO A 166 -4.19 11.06 3.79
C PRO A 166 -5.03 9.82 4.12
N SER A 167 -6.32 9.84 3.78
CA SER A 167 -7.23 8.71 3.98
C SER A 167 -7.09 7.61 2.94
N THR A 168 -6.58 7.93 1.75
CA THR A 168 -6.52 7.03 0.58
C THR A 168 -5.20 7.20 -0.20
N CYS A 169 -4.82 6.18 -0.99
CA CYS A 169 -3.78 6.30 -2.01
C CYS A 169 -4.28 7.16 -3.21
N PRO A 170 -3.43 7.47 -4.21
CA PRO A 170 -3.82 8.26 -5.38
C PRO A 170 -4.96 7.64 -6.19
N HIS A 171 -5.07 6.31 -6.13
CA HIS A 171 -6.08 5.51 -6.81
C HIS A 171 -7.41 5.41 -6.06
N GLY A 172 -7.51 5.96 -4.84
CA GLY A 172 -8.73 5.98 -4.03
C GLY A 172 -8.84 4.88 -2.99
N ASN A 173 -7.87 3.95 -2.90
CA ASN A 173 -7.92 2.85 -1.96
C ASN A 173 -7.54 3.29 -0.53
N PRO A 174 -8.27 2.85 0.50
CA PRO A 174 -8.11 3.36 1.86
C PRO A 174 -6.76 2.97 2.46
N ILE A 175 -6.08 3.91 3.12
CA ILE A 175 -4.82 3.63 3.82
C ILE A 175 -5.13 2.97 5.17
N PRO A 176 -4.64 1.75 5.46
CA PRO A 176 -4.85 1.10 6.76
C PRO A 176 -4.40 1.99 7.93
N GLY A 177 -5.16 1.97 9.02
CA GLY A 177 -4.90 2.80 10.20
C GLY A 177 -5.26 4.29 10.04
N MET A 178 -5.74 4.73 8.87
CA MET A 178 -6.24 6.09 8.65
C MET A 178 -7.77 6.16 8.75
N ALA A 179 -8.28 7.38 8.95
CA ALA A 179 -9.72 7.62 8.87
C ALA A 179 -10.23 7.21 7.49
N ARG A 180 -11.23 6.32 7.46
CA ARG A 180 -11.88 5.96 6.20
C ARG A 180 -12.70 7.16 5.70
N PRO A 181 -12.71 7.41 4.38
CA PRO A 181 -13.65 8.38 3.82
C PRO A 181 -15.07 8.01 4.21
N ALA A 182 -15.87 9.00 4.60
CA ALA A 182 -17.28 8.79 4.87
C ALA A 182 -17.96 8.26 3.59
N VAL A 183 -18.59 7.08 3.67
CA VAL A 183 -19.34 6.50 2.56
C VAL A 183 -20.61 7.33 2.39
N ARG A 184 -20.57 8.28 1.44
CA ARG A 184 -21.72 9.15 1.13
C ARG A 184 -22.63 8.58 0.05
N PHE A 185 -22.13 7.60 -0.70
CA PHE A 185 -22.76 6.98 -1.84
C PHE A 185 -22.43 5.50 -1.83
N GLU A 186 -23.28 4.66 -2.42
CA GLU A 186 -22.98 3.24 -2.62
C GLU A 186 -22.20 3.07 -3.93
N PRO A 187 -20.89 2.82 -3.89
CA PRO A 187 -20.12 2.64 -5.10
C PRO A 187 -20.39 1.25 -5.70
N PHE A 188 -20.33 1.16 -7.02
CA PHE A 188 -20.51 -0.05 -7.80
C PHE A 188 -19.49 -0.12 -8.95
N PRO A 189 -19.21 -1.31 -9.51
CA PRO A 189 -18.30 -1.43 -10.64
C PRO A 189 -18.81 -0.70 -11.88
N LEU A 190 -17.93 0.01 -12.60
CA LEU A 190 -18.25 0.72 -13.85
C LEU A 190 -18.90 -0.19 -14.89
N ALA A 191 -18.53 -1.48 -14.91
CA ALA A 191 -19.16 -2.48 -15.78
C ALA A 191 -20.69 -2.66 -15.55
N GLN A 192 -21.24 -2.17 -14.43
CA GLN A 192 -22.66 -2.20 -14.12
C GLN A 192 -23.36 -0.86 -14.40
N ALA A 193 -22.63 0.15 -14.88
CA ALA A 193 -23.20 1.45 -15.25
C ALA A 193 -24.11 1.31 -16.47
N ARG A 194 -25.17 2.11 -16.51
CA ARG A 194 -26.12 2.14 -17.62
C ARG A 194 -25.70 3.16 -18.67
N GLU A 195 -26.01 2.88 -19.92
CA GLU A 195 -25.85 3.86 -21.00
C GLU A 195 -26.60 5.16 -20.67
N GLY A 196 -25.97 6.30 -20.97
CA GLY A 196 -26.48 7.63 -20.64
C GLY A 196 -26.21 8.08 -19.19
N ALA A 197 -25.81 7.20 -18.28
CA ALA A 197 -25.56 7.57 -16.88
C ALA A 197 -24.35 8.50 -16.73
N ALA A 198 -24.46 9.47 -15.82
CA ALA A 198 -23.32 10.22 -15.32
C ALA A 198 -22.83 9.58 -14.02
N VAL A 199 -21.54 9.29 -13.94
CA VAL A 199 -20.91 8.64 -12.78
C VAL A 199 -19.66 9.39 -12.35
N VAL A 200 -19.25 9.23 -11.10
CA VAL A 200 -17.96 9.73 -10.59
C VAL A 200 -17.09 8.54 -10.22
N VAL A 201 -15.84 8.57 -10.66
CA VAL A 201 -14.85 7.56 -10.28
C VAL A 201 -14.59 7.66 -8.78
N GLU A 202 -14.76 6.56 -8.07
CA GLU A 202 -14.51 6.45 -6.63
C GLU A 202 -13.08 5.96 -6.40
N ARG A 203 -12.76 4.77 -6.93
CA ARG A 203 -11.43 4.18 -6.85
C ARG A 203 -11.13 3.25 -8.01
N ILE A 204 -9.85 3.05 -8.27
CA ILE A 204 -9.31 2.00 -9.14
C ILE A 204 -8.86 0.86 -8.23
N THR A 205 -9.29 -0.38 -8.45
CA THR A 205 -8.91 -1.47 -7.53
C THR A 205 -7.46 -1.90 -7.72
N GLU A 206 -6.93 -2.59 -6.71
CA GLU A 206 -5.54 -3.08 -6.70
C GLU A 206 -5.31 -4.14 -7.80
N GLU A 207 -6.37 -4.85 -8.19
CA GLU A 207 -6.34 -5.75 -9.37
C GLU A 207 -6.22 -5.00 -10.71
N ALA A 208 -6.56 -3.70 -10.75
CA ALA A 208 -6.30 -2.83 -11.89
C ALA A 208 -4.95 -2.12 -11.77
N GLU A 209 -4.51 -1.75 -10.55
CA GLU A 209 -3.16 -1.19 -10.32
C GLU A 209 -2.06 -2.16 -10.75
N ALA A 210 -2.21 -3.45 -10.44
CA ALA A 210 -1.27 -4.49 -10.85
C ALA A 210 -1.20 -4.74 -12.37
N ASP A 211 -2.13 -4.19 -13.16
CA ASP A 211 -2.13 -4.28 -14.62
C ASP A 211 -1.58 -2.98 -15.22
N LYS A 212 -0.26 -2.97 -15.46
CA LYS A 212 0.48 -1.82 -16.00
C LYS A 212 -0.16 -1.19 -17.24
N ASN A 213 -0.66 -2.02 -18.16
CA ASN A 213 -1.26 -1.52 -19.39
C ASN A 213 -2.61 -0.84 -19.12
N LEU A 214 -3.42 -1.44 -18.24
CA LEU A 214 -4.68 -0.83 -17.82
C LEU A 214 -4.45 0.46 -17.04
N LEU A 215 -3.52 0.47 -16.08
CA LEU A 215 -3.25 1.64 -15.25
C LEU A 215 -2.75 2.82 -16.08
N GLU A 216 -1.84 2.58 -17.02
CA GLU A 216 -1.36 3.58 -17.97
C GLU A 216 -2.49 4.12 -18.87
N TYR A 217 -3.37 3.23 -19.34
CA TYR A 217 -4.52 3.61 -20.16
C TYR A 217 -5.48 4.53 -19.39
N LEU A 218 -5.80 4.18 -18.14
CA LEU A 218 -6.62 5.01 -17.26
C LEU A 218 -5.97 6.37 -16.96
N TRP A 219 -4.66 6.39 -16.72
CA TRP A 219 -3.91 7.61 -16.45
C TRP A 219 -3.96 8.61 -17.62
N ARG A 220 -3.75 8.13 -18.86
CA ARG A 220 -3.76 8.93 -20.10
C ARG A 220 -5.13 9.51 -20.42
N HIS A 221 -6.18 8.74 -20.18
CA HIS A 221 -7.57 9.15 -20.40
C HIS A 221 -8.18 9.87 -19.19
N ASN A 222 -7.37 10.22 -18.18
CA ASN A 222 -7.77 10.94 -16.99
C ASN A 222 -8.93 10.27 -16.20
N VAL A 223 -8.96 8.93 -16.19
CA VAL A 223 -9.90 8.17 -15.38
C VAL A 223 -9.29 7.98 -13.99
N ARG A 224 -9.64 8.89 -13.08
CA ARG A 224 -9.06 8.96 -11.73
C ARG A 224 -10.13 9.28 -10.67
N PRO A 225 -9.94 8.93 -9.39
CA PRO A 225 -10.86 9.31 -8.31
C PRO A 225 -11.31 10.78 -8.39
N GLY A 226 -12.61 10.99 -8.23
CA GLY A 226 -13.27 12.29 -8.33
C GLY A 226 -13.59 12.77 -9.75
N ARG A 227 -13.10 12.10 -10.81
CA ARG A 227 -13.41 12.47 -12.19
C ARG A 227 -14.81 12.02 -12.59
N ARG A 228 -15.55 12.92 -13.23
CA ARG A 228 -16.89 12.68 -13.76
C ARG A 228 -16.79 12.06 -15.15
N LEU A 229 -17.55 10.99 -15.37
CA LEU A 229 -17.66 10.30 -16.64
C LEU A 229 -19.13 10.21 -17.06
N LYS A 230 -19.40 10.31 -18.36
CA LYS A 230 -20.69 10.00 -18.96
C LYS A 230 -20.58 8.71 -19.76
N ILE A 231 -21.41 7.71 -19.45
CA ILE A 231 -21.47 6.48 -20.23
C ILE A 231 -22.15 6.79 -21.56
N THR A 232 -21.42 6.61 -22.65
CA THR A 232 -21.91 6.92 -24.01
C THR A 232 -22.45 5.69 -24.71
N GLU A 233 -21.93 4.51 -24.38
CA GLU A 233 -22.33 3.25 -25.00
C GLU A 233 -22.07 2.08 -24.04
N VAL A 234 -23.02 1.14 -23.96
CA VAL A 234 -22.79 -0.17 -23.37
C VAL A 234 -23.10 -1.21 -24.45
N ALA A 235 -22.09 -1.99 -24.86
CA ALA A 235 -22.22 -3.01 -25.91
C ALA A 235 -21.96 -4.42 -25.34
N PRO A 236 -22.96 -5.07 -24.69
CA PRO A 236 -22.78 -6.37 -24.05
C PRO A 236 -22.29 -7.47 -24.99
N TRP A 237 -22.72 -7.44 -26.26
CA TRP A 237 -22.30 -8.42 -27.28
C TRP A 237 -20.82 -8.29 -27.65
N ALA A 238 -20.28 -7.07 -27.61
CA ALA A 238 -18.85 -6.80 -27.84
C ALA A 238 -18.04 -6.94 -26.54
N GLY A 239 -18.72 -7.01 -25.39
CA GLY A 239 -18.09 -7.07 -24.07
C GLY A 239 -17.38 -5.77 -23.70
N THR A 240 -17.87 -4.61 -24.15
CA THR A 240 -17.26 -3.30 -23.91
C THR A 240 -18.23 -2.28 -23.31
N ILE A 241 -17.65 -1.27 -22.65
CA ILE A 241 -18.32 -0.06 -22.19
C ILE A 241 -17.48 1.15 -22.61
N THR A 242 -18.13 2.18 -23.15
CA THR A 242 -17.49 3.43 -23.54
C THR A 242 -17.99 4.56 -22.64
N ALA A 243 -17.05 5.34 -22.12
CA ALA A 243 -17.32 6.52 -21.33
C ALA A 243 -16.60 7.74 -21.89
N SER A 244 -17.12 8.93 -21.62
CA SER A 244 -16.48 10.20 -21.98
C SER A 244 -16.30 11.08 -20.75
N GLY A 245 -15.18 11.80 -20.69
CA GLY A 245 -14.83 12.74 -19.64
C GLY A 245 -13.77 13.71 -20.16
N ASP A 246 -13.90 15.00 -19.82
CA ASP A 246 -12.95 16.06 -20.23
C ASP A 246 -12.67 16.14 -21.74
N GLY A 247 -13.68 15.89 -22.56
CA GLY A 247 -13.54 15.92 -24.02
C GLY A 247 -12.79 14.71 -24.61
N GLN A 248 -12.45 13.71 -23.79
CA GLN A 248 -11.88 12.44 -24.25
C GLN A 248 -12.89 11.31 -24.07
N SER A 249 -12.78 10.30 -24.93
CA SER A 249 -13.51 9.03 -24.79
C SER A 249 -12.54 7.92 -24.42
N ILE A 250 -13.02 6.97 -23.63
CA ILE A 250 -12.31 5.77 -23.23
C ILE A 250 -13.24 4.55 -23.42
N THR A 251 -12.73 3.51 -24.06
CA THR A 251 -13.45 2.24 -24.24
C THR A 251 -12.73 1.15 -23.45
N LEU A 252 -13.47 0.45 -22.60
CA LEU A 252 -12.95 -0.59 -21.73
C LEU A 252 -13.69 -1.89 -21.99
N GLY A 253 -12.97 -3.01 -21.97
CA GLY A 253 -13.62 -4.32 -21.82
C GLY A 253 -14.32 -4.42 -20.47
N LEU A 254 -15.49 -5.06 -20.41
CA LEU A 254 -16.26 -5.25 -19.18
C LEU A 254 -15.44 -5.84 -18.02
N PRO A 255 -14.49 -6.79 -18.23
CA PRO A 255 -13.61 -7.26 -17.16
C PRO A 255 -12.71 -6.18 -16.57
N ALA A 256 -12.23 -5.22 -17.38
CA ALA A 256 -11.42 -4.10 -16.91
C ALA A 256 -12.29 -3.04 -16.22
N ALA A 257 -13.45 -2.71 -16.80
CA ALA A 257 -14.42 -1.82 -16.18
C ALA A 257 -14.94 -2.35 -14.84
N GLY A 258 -15.00 -3.68 -14.64
CA GLY A 258 -15.36 -4.30 -13.37
C GLY A 258 -14.38 -4.01 -12.23
N LYS A 259 -13.19 -3.49 -12.54
CA LYS A 259 -12.14 -3.11 -11.58
C LYS A 259 -12.11 -1.61 -11.27
N ILE A 260 -13.00 -0.83 -11.88
CA ILE A 260 -13.12 0.61 -11.66
C ILE A 260 -14.43 0.81 -10.91
N TRP A 261 -14.37 1.37 -9.71
CA TRP A 261 -15.56 1.59 -8.90
C TRP A 261 -15.99 3.04 -9.05
N VAL A 262 -17.29 3.23 -9.21
CA VAL A 262 -17.92 4.52 -9.46
C VAL A 262 -19.16 4.68 -8.60
N TYR A 263 -19.65 5.91 -8.45
CA TYR A 263 -20.94 6.17 -7.84
C TYR A 263 -21.75 7.15 -8.69
N LEU A 264 -23.07 7.14 -8.50
CA LEU A 264 -23.96 8.15 -9.08
C LEU A 264 -23.84 9.44 -8.24
N PRO A 265 -23.45 10.58 -8.82
CA PRO A 265 -23.52 11.85 -8.10
C PRO A 265 -25.00 12.13 -7.78
N LYS A 266 -25.29 12.71 -6.61
CA LYS A 266 -26.60 13.36 -6.42
C LYS A 266 -26.70 14.49 -7.44
N ASP A 267 -27.85 14.57 -8.11
CA ASP A 267 -28.16 15.68 -9.00
C ASP A 267 -27.78 17.00 -8.32
N SER A 268 -26.92 17.77 -8.99
CA SER A 268 -26.42 19.06 -8.51
C SER A 268 -27.48 20.14 -8.67
#